data_AF-A0A380QAI5-F1
#
_entry.id   AF-A0A380QAI5-F1
#
_cell.length_a   1.000
_cell.length_b   1.000
_cell.length_c   1.000
_cell.angle_alpha   90.00
_cell.angle_beta   90.00
_cell.angle_gamma   90.00
#
_symmetry.space_group_name_H-M   'P 1'
#
loop_
_entity.id
_entity.type
_entity.pdbx_description
1 polymer ?
#
loop_
_entity_poly.entity_id
_entity_poly.type
_entity_poly.pdbx_seq_one_letter_code
_entity_poly.pdbx_strand_id
1 'polypeptide(L)'
;MILSPVVSVLSSRRTLGLASKQEKLFLIPEEYDSPRVLLATEEYLKLNHQRALSHGFIHAVMNPSYNALVSAMATARHHSKAIIEQVRTQRVTAALTAGPDNLEKEQRLILLSDPVLISRLHQQIWQQPETYQRWNGYYRQRAHNVEAFPTTECQNQ
;
A
#
# COMPACT_ATOMS: atom_id res chain seq x y z
N MET A 1 18.62 31.24 -45.49
CA MET A 1 18.78 30.07 -44.59
C MET A 1 18.33 28.81 -45.31
N ILE A 2 19.25 27.99 -45.85
CA ILE A 2 18.92 26.83 -46.71
C ILE A 2 19.23 25.48 -46.02
N LEU A 3 19.78 25.50 -44.79
CA LEU A 3 20.15 24.26 -44.07
C LEU A 3 18.96 23.53 -43.41
N SER A 4 17.83 24.23 -43.20
CA SER A 4 16.69 23.73 -42.42
C SER A 4 16.05 22.44 -42.97
N PRO A 5 15.78 22.31 -44.28
CA PRO A 5 15.12 21.10 -44.81
C PRO A 5 15.99 19.83 -44.68
N VAL A 6 17.30 19.96 -44.88
CA VAL A 6 18.24 18.82 -44.84
C VAL A 6 18.43 18.32 -43.41
N VAL A 7 18.59 19.24 -42.45
CA VAL A 7 18.72 18.91 -41.03
C VAL A 7 17.43 18.29 -40.48
N SER A 8 16.25 18.73 -40.96
CA SER A 8 14.96 18.16 -40.55
C SER A 8 14.77 16.71 -41.00
N VAL A 9 15.17 16.39 -42.24
CA VAL A 9 15.09 15.01 -42.77
C VAL A 9 16.14 14.09 -42.13
N LEU A 10 17.34 14.60 -41.81
CA LEU A 10 18.35 13.82 -41.08
C LEU A 10 17.94 13.59 -39.62
N SER A 11 17.43 14.62 -38.94
CA SER A 11 17.05 14.56 -37.53
C SER A 11 15.80 13.68 -37.28
N SER A 12 14.87 13.61 -38.25
CA SER A 12 13.66 12.78 -38.11
C SER A 12 13.90 11.27 -38.35
N ARG A 13 15.09 10.87 -38.79
CA ARG A 13 15.42 9.45 -39.00
C ARG A 13 15.69 8.76 -37.66
N ARG A 14 14.86 7.77 -37.35
CA ARG A 14 14.91 6.94 -36.13
C ARG A 14 16.29 6.31 -35.88
N THR A 15 17.05 6.00 -36.94
CA THR A 15 18.42 5.44 -36.85
C THR A 15 19.45 6.43 -36.34
N LEU A 16 19.38 7.69 -36.77
CA LEU A 16 20.27 8.76 -36.30
C LEU A 16 19.91 9.20 -34.88
N GLY A 17 18.62 9.20 -34.53
CA GLY A 17 18.19 9.40 -33.14
C GLY A 17 18.71 8.32 -32.17
N LEU A 18 18.70 7.05 -32.60
CA LEU A 18 19.27 5.94 -31.80
C LEU A 18 20.80 6.02 -31.70
N ALA A 19 21.50 6.39 -32.78
CA ALA A 19 22.95 6.61 -32.74
C ALA A 19 23.32 7.78 -31.82
N SER A 20 22.63 8.91 -31.91
CA SER A 20 22.84 10.05 -30.99
C SER A 20 22.54 9.72 -29.53
N LYS A 21 21.61 8.79 -29.27
CA LYS A 21 21.36 8.24 -27.92
C LYS A 21 22.51 7.36 -27.43
N GLN A 22 23.07 6.51 -28.30
CA GLN A 22 24.25 5.68 -27.96
C GLN A 22 25.49 6.56 -27.67
N GLU A 23 25.64 7.65 -28.42
CA GLU A 23 26.68 8.66 -28.22
C GLU A 23 26.35 9.65 -27.08
N LYS A 24 25.26 9.43 -26.33
CA LYS A 24 24.85 10.23 -25.16
C LYS A 24 24.63 11.72 -25.42
N LEU A 25 24.44 12.13 -26.67
CA LEU A 25 24.41 13.55 -27.08
C LEU A 25 23.14 14.30 -26.60
N PHE A 26 22.14 13.59 -26.05
CA PHE A 26 20.90 14.15 -25.51
C PHE A 26 20.41 13.44 -24.23
N LEU A 27 21.25 12.62 -23.61
CA LEU A 27 20.91 11.93 -22.37
C LEU A 27 21.39 12.76 -21.18
N ILE A 28 20.54 12.92 -20.18
CA ILE A 28 20.96 13.45 -18.88
C ILE A 28 21.84 12.40 -18.16
N PRO A 29 22.71 12.81 -17.22
CA PRO A 29 23.56 11.87 -16.46
C PRO A 29 22.79 10.69 -15.87
N GLU A 30 21.58 10.95 -15.38
CA GLU A 30 20.69 9.97 -14.76
C GLU A 30 20.17 8.90 -15.73
N GLU A 31 20.22 9.14 -17.04
CA GLU A 31 19.72 8.21 -18.07
C GLU A 31 20.79 7.28 -18.64
N TYR A 32 22.08 7.63 -18.53
CA TYR A 32 23.18 6.74 -18.95
C TYR A 32 24.00 6.19 -17.78
N ASP A 33 24.01 6.87 -16.64
CA ASP A 33 24.67 6.46 -15.40
C ASP A 33 23.76 6.83 -14.23
N SER A 34 22.68 6.06 -14.09
CA SER A 34 21.66 6.33 -13.08
C SER A 34 22.27 6.30 -11.67
N PRO A 35 22.12 7.38 -10.88
CA PRO A 35 22.66 7.41 -9.53
C PRO A 35 22.08 6.30 -8.68
N ARG A 36 22.86 5.80 -7.72
CA ARG A 36 22.48 4.70 -6.82
C ARG A 36 21.10 4.88 -6.19
N VAL A 37 20.69 6.12 -5.91
CA VAL A 37 19.36 6.42 -5.32
C VAL A 37 18.22 6.01 -6.25
N LEU A 38 18.32 6.26 -7.56
CA LEU A 38 17.27 5.86 -8.52
C LEU A 38 17.22 4.34 -8.66
N LEU A 39 18.38 3.70 -8.81
CA LEU A 39 18.47 2.23 -8.87
C LEU A 39 17.88 1.57 -7.62
N ALA A 40 18.24 2.08 -6.43
CA ALA A 40 17.70 1.60 -5.16
C ALA A 40 16.18 1.85 -5.08
N THR A 41 15.69 3.01 -5.54
CA THR A 41 14.25 3.31 -5.54
C THR A 41 13.48 2.35 -6.44
N GLU A 42 14.00 2.02 -7.63
CA GLU A 42 13.41 1.02 -8.51
C GLU A 42 13.42 -0.38 -7.89
N GLU A 43 14.51 -0.75 -7.23
CA GLU A 43 14.63 -2.01 -6.49
C GLU A 43 13.60 -2.09 -5.35
N TYR A 44 13.50 -1.05 -4.52
CA TYR A 44 12.50 -0.97 -3.45
C TYR A 44 11.08 -0.97 -4.00
N LEU A 45 10.83 -0.35 -5.15
CA LEU A 45 9.52 -0.38 -5.80
C LEU A 45 9.15 -1.80 -6.23
N LYS A 46 10.07 -2.52 -6.86
CA LYS A 46 9.88 -3.94 -7.24
C LYS A 46 9.61 -4.80 -6.01
N LEU A 47 10.41 -4.61 -4.96
CA LEU A 47 10.27 -5.34 -3.70
C LEU A 47 8.93 -5.05 -3.02
N ASN A 48 8.51 -3.78 -2.95
CA ASN A 48 7.23 -3.39 -2.38
C ASN A 48 6.05 -3.97 -3.17
N HIS A 49 6.17 -4.04 -4.50
CA HIS A 49 5.15 -4.63 -5.35
C HIS A 49 5.05 -6.16 -5.13
N GLN A 50 6.19 -6.85 -5.01
CA GLN A 50 6.23 -8.27 -4.67
C GLN A 50 5.63 -8.54 -3.28
N ARG A 51 5.91 -7.67 -2.32
CA ARG A 51 5.41 -7.73 -0.94
C ARG A 51 4.03 -7.11 -0.75
N ALA A 52 3.32 -6.78 -1.82
CA ALA A 52 2.01 -6.16 -1.71
C ALA A 52 1.03 -7.08 -0.95
N LEU A 53 0.39 -6.52 0.08
CA LEU A 53 -0.65 -7.22 0.83
C LEU A 53 -1.96 -7.22 0.04
N SER A 54 -2.28 -8.37 -0.54
CA SER A 54 -3.64 -8.62 -1.01
C SER A 54 -4.60 -8.53 0.18
N HIS A 55 -5.72 -7.82 0.06
CA HIS A 55 -6.70 -7.69 1.13
C HIS A 55 -6.17 -7.05 2.43
N GLY A 56 -5.27 -6.06 2.31
CA GLY A 56 -4.61 -5.40 3.45
C GLY A 56 -5.55 -4.92 4.58
N PHE A 57 -6.80 -4.54 4.29
CA PHE A 57 -7.80 -4.21 5.32
C PHE A 57 -8.01 -5.36 6.32
N ILE A 58 -8.19 -6.58 5.82
CA ILE A 58 -8.46 -7.73 6.69
C ILE A 58 -7.22 -8.08 7.49
N HIS A 59 -6.02 -7.98 6.91
CA HIS A 59 -4.78 -8.12 7.67
C HIS A 59 -4.69 -7.07 8.78
N ALA A 60 -5.04 -5.81 8.51
CA ALA A 60 -5.06 -4.75 9.52
C ALA A 60 -6.08 -5.00 10.65
N VAL A 61 -7.21 -5.65 10.35
CA VAL A 61 -8.22 -5.99 11.37
C VAL A 61 -7.87 -7.26 12.13
N MET A 62 -7.28 -8.26 11.47
CA MET A 62 -7.13 -9.61 12.04
C MET A 62 -5.72 -9.89 12.57
N ASN A 63 -4.69 -9.16 12.18
CA ASN A 63 -3.34 -9.40 12.66
C ASN A 63 -2.90 -8.27 13.62
N PRO A 64 -2.51 -8.57 14.87
CA PRO A 64 -2.12 -7.56 15.85
C PRO A 64 -0.97 -6.64 15.39
N SER A 65 0.04 -7.18 14.70
CA SER A 65 1.18 -6.40 14.22
C SER A 65 0.78 -5.43 13.11
N TYR A 66 -0.07 -5.85 12.16
CA TYR A 66 -0.60 -4.94 11.15
C TYR A 66 -1.60 -3.95 11.73
N ASN A 67 -2.40 -4.35 12.73
CA ASN A 67 -3.28 -3.41 13.43
C ASN A 67 -2.46 -2.30 14.08
N ALA A 68 -1.40 -2.66 14.81
CA ALA A 68 -0.49 -1.71 15.44
C ALA A 68 0.18 -0.79 14.40
N LEU A 69 0.65 -1.36 13.28
CA LEU A 69 1.24 -0.59 12.19
C LEU A 69 0.24 0.42 11.60
N VAL A 70 -0.96 -0.03 11.24
CA VAL A 70 -1.99 0.85 10.65
C VAL A 70 -2.41 1.93 11.63
N SER A 71 -2.61 1.58 12.90
CA SER A 71 -2.95 2.55 13.94
C SER A 71 -1.84 3.56 14.21
N ALA A 72 -0.57 3.16 14.09
CA ALA A 72 0.57 4.08 14.20
C ALA A 72 0.71 4.99 12.98
N MET A 73 0.41 4.49 11.77
CA MET A 73 0.47 5.27 10.53
C MET A 73 -0.72 6.20 10.33
N ALA A 74 -1.88 5.86 10.88
CA ALA A 74 -3.07 6.69 10.76
C ALA A 74 -2.90 7.97 11.57
N THR A 75 -3.05 9.12 10.92
CA THR A 75 -2.93 10.42 11.58
C THR A 75 -4.12 10.61 12.53
N ALA A 76 -3.90 10.42 13.82
CA ALA A 76 -4.93 10.62 14.83
C ALA A 76 -5.35 12.10 14.88
N ARG A 77 -6.52 12.42 14.31
CA ARG A 77 -7.17 13.71 14.58
C ARG A 77 -7.78 13.62 15.97
N HIS A 78 -7.04 14.07 16.98
CA HIS A 78 -7.45 14.09 18.37
C HIS A 78 -8.56 15.14 18.60
N HIS A 79 -9.78 14.82 18.19
CA HIS A 79 -10.97 15.56 18.60
C HIS A 79 -11.80 14.69 19.53
N SER A 80 -11.64 14.89 20.83
CA SER A 80 -12.39 14.22 21.89
C SER A 80 -13.76 14.86 22.09
N LYS A 81 -14.64 14.77 21.09
CA LYS A 81 -16.04 15.22 21.19
C LYS A 81 -16.97 14.02 21.29
N ALA A 82 -17.98 14.10 22.15
CA ALA A 82 -18.96 13.03 22.35
C ALA A 82 -19.64 12.58 21.04
N ILE A 83 -19.96 13.54 20.16
CA ILE A 83 -20.55 13.26 18.84
C ILE A 83 -19.62 12.37 17.99
N ILE A 84 -18.31 12.61 18.02
CA ILE A 84 -17.34 11.82 17.24
C ILE A 84 -17.27 10.40 17.79
N GLU A 85 -17.28 10.23 19.11
CA GLU A 85 -17.29 8.91 19.75
C GLU A 85 -18.57 8.11 19.46
N GLN A 86 -19.73 8.77 19.40
CA GLN A 86 -20.98 8.13 18.99
C GLN A 86 -20.90 7.64 17.55
N VAL A 87 -20.43 8.49 16.62
CA VAL A 87 -20.24 8.10 15.22
C VAL A 87 -19.23 6.96 15.10
N ARG A 88 -18.15 6.97 15.89
CA ARG A 88 -17.17 5.88 15.90
C ARG A 88 -17.80 4.56 16.31
N THR A 89 -18.55 4.57 17.41
CA THR A 89 -19.24 3.38 17.92
C THR A 89 -20.22 2.84 16.89
N GLN A 90 -21.04 3.70 16.28
CA GLN A 90 -21.97 3.32 15.22
C GLN A 90 -21.27 2.65 14.03
N ARG A 91 -20.13 3.21 13.58
CA ARG A 91 -19.36 2.65 12.46
C ARG A 91 -18.78 1.28 12.78
N VAL A 92 -18.24 1.09 13.98
CA VAL A 92 -17.72 -0.23 14.41
C VAL A 92 -18.86 -1.24 14.46
N THR A 93 -19.99 -0.89 15.08
CA THR A 93 -21.16 -1.79 15.15
C THR A 93 -21.69 -2.14 13.75
N ALA A 94 -21.81 -1.15 12.87
CA ALA A 94 -22.24 -1.38 11.49
C ALA A 94 -21.30 -2.33 10.75
N ALA A 95 -19.98 -2.16 10.94
CA ALA A 95 -18.98 -3.03 10.31
C ALA A 95 -19.05 -4.47 10.85
N LEU A 96 -19.19 -4.64 12.15
CA LEU A 96 -19.34 -5.95 12.80
C LEU A 96 -20.58 -6.69 12.29
N THR A 97 -21.71 -5.98 12.17
CA THR A 97 -22.98 -6.54 11.66
C THR A 97 -22.91 -6.90 10.17
N ALA A 98 -22.30 -6.05 9.35
CA ALA A 98 -22.16 -6.30 7.91
C ALA A 98 -21.27 -7.52 7.62
N GLY A 99 -20.21 -7.70 8.40
CA GLY A 99 -19.21 -8.75 8.23
C GLY A 99 -18.17 -8.44 7.14
N PRO A 100 -17.13 -9.27 6.99
CA PRO A 100 -15.96 -8.96 6.15
C PRO A 100 -16.29 -8.91 4.64
N ASP A 101 -17.29 -9.66 4.18
CA ASP A 101 -17.67 -9.75 2.76
C ASP A 101 -18.42 -8.52 2.28
N ASN A 102 -19.33 -7.98 3.10
CA ASN A 102 -20.28 -6.94 2.70
C ASN A 102 -19.76 -5.51 2.95
N LEU A 103 -18.55 -5.36 3.49
CA LEU A 103 -17.94 -4.05 3.68
C LEU A 103 -17.47 -3.48 2.34
N GLU A 104 -18.08 -2.39 1.91
CA GLU A 104 -17.70 -1.68 0.70
C GLU A 104 -16.31 -1.03 0.83
N LYS A 105 -15.68 -0.73 -0.30
CA LYS A 105 -14.33 -0.12 -0.33
C LYS A 105 -14.28 1.19 0.45
N GLU A 106 -15.30 2.03 0.33
CA GLU A 106 -15.38 3.31 1.04
C GLU A 106 -15.48 3.12 2.56
N GLN A 107 -16.30 2.17 3.02
CA GLN A 107 -16.43 1.85 4.45
C GLN A 107 -15.11 1.32 5.02
N ARG A 108 -14.40 0.46 4.28
CA ARG A 108 -13.06 -0.04 4.67
C ARG A 108 -12.06 1.11 4.80
N LEU A 109 -12.06 2.05 3.84
CA LEU A 109 -11.18 3.22 3.88
C LEU A 109 -11.49 4.12 5.07
N ILE A 110 -12.77 4.35 5.36
CA ILE A 110 -13.20 5.11 6.54
C ILE A 110 -12.67 4.47 7.82
N LEU A 111 -12.79 3.15 7.97
CA LEU A 111 -12.29 2.41 9.13
C LEU A 111 -10.77 2.49 9.23
N LEU A 112 -10.03 2.40 8.12
CA LEU A 112 -8.57 2.51 8.08
C LEU A 112 -8.07 3.93 8.35
N SER A 113 -8.85 4.95 8.00
CA SER A 113 -8.46 6.35 8.15
C SER A 113 -8.46 6.84 9.60
N ASP A 114 -9.14 6.13 10.51
CA ASP A 114 -9.22 6.47 11.93
C ASP A 114 -8.57 5.37 12.78
N PRO A 115 -7.45 5.65 13.47
CA PRO A 115 -6.76 4.64 14.28
C PRO A 115 -7.66 4.06 15.39
N VAL A 116 -8.61 4.85 15.90
CA VAL A 116 -9.53 4.40 16.95
C VAL A 116 -10.52 3.38 16.40
N LEU A 117 -11.00 3.57 15.17
CA LEU A 117 -11.95 2.64 14.54
C LEU A 117 -11.32 1.28 14.29
N ILE A 118 -10.16 1.27 13.63
CA ILE A 118 -9.50 0.01 13.24
C ILE A 118 -9.05 -0.78 14.47
N SER A 119 -8.53 -0.13 15.51
CA SER A 119 -8.14 -0.82 16.75
C SER A 119 -9.33 -1.33 17.55
N ARG A 120 -10.44 -0.57 17.64
CA ARG A 120 -11.67 -1.06 18.29
C ARG A 120 -12.26 -2.25 17.54
N LEU A 121 -12.28 -2.19 16.22
CA LEU A 121 -12.77 -3.29 15.39
C LEU A 121 -11.96 -4.57 15.63
N HIS A 122 -10.63 -4.46 15.60
CA HIS A 122 -9.72 -5.56 15.95
C HIS A 122 -10.02 -6.11 17.35
N GLN A 123 -10.08 -5.24 18.35
CA GLN A 123 -10.33 -5.63 19.74
C GLN A 123 -11.65 -6.40 19.89
N GLN A 124 -12.74 -5.93 19.29
CA GLN A 124 -14.06 -6.59 19.39
C GLN A 124 -14.04 -7.99 18.78
N ILE A 125 -13.44 -8.13 17.59
CA ILE A 125 -13.34 -9.43 16.91
C ILE A 125 -12.44 -10.39 17.70
N TRP A 126 -11.33 -9.88 18.24
CA TRP A 126 -10.35 -10.67 18.98
C TRP A 126 -10.87 -11.12 20.35
N GLN A 127 -11.68 -10.31 21.02
CA GLN A 127 -12.29 -10.65 22.31
C GLN A 127 -13.41 -11.69 22.18
N GLN A 128 -14.08 -11.76 21.04
CA GLN A 128 -15.24 -12.63 20.83
C GLN A 128 -15.10 -13.48 19.54
N PRO A 129 -14.10 -14.38 19.47
CA PRO A 129 -13.82 -15.15 18.26
C PRO A 129 -14.98 -16.07 17.85
N GLU A 130 -15.78 -16.53 18.82
CA GLU A 130 -16.95 -17.39 18.59
C GLU A 130 -18.13 -16.62 17.97
N THR A 131 -18.35 -15.37 18.40
CA THR A 131 -19.40 -14.51 17.83
C THR A 131 -19.06 -14.12 16.39
N TYR A 132 -17.78 -13.87 16.12
CA TYR A 132 -17.28 -13.37 14.83
C TYR A 132 -16.57 -14.44 14.01
N GLN A 133 -17.05 -15.68 14.04
CA GLN A 133 -16.50 -16.80 13.25
C GLN A 133 -16.41 -16.50 11.75
N ARG A 134 -17.33 -15.69 11.20
CA ARG A 134 -17.28 -15.26 9.80
C ARG A 134 -16.01 -14.48 9.46
N TRP A 135 -15.51 -13.64 10.37
CA TRP A 135 -14.26 -12.90 10.20
C TRP A 135 -13.05 -13.83 10.23
N ASN A 136 -13.02 -14.77 11.17
CA ASN A 136 -11.96 -15.77 11.29
C ASN A 136 -11.91 -16.71 10.07
N GLY A 137 -13.08 -17.19 9.62
CA GLY A 137 -13.21 -18.03 8.44
C GLY A 137 -12.76 -17.31 7.17
N TYR A 138 -13.23 -16.07 6.96
CA TYR A 138 -12.81 -15.24 5.83
C TYR A 138 -11.29 -15.01 5.82
N TYR A 139 -10.70 -14.77 6.99
CA TYR A 139 -9.25 -14.56 7.10
C TYR A 139 -8.45 -15.81 6.75
N ARG A 140 -8.85 -16.98 7.27
CA ARG A 140 -8.15 -18.27 7.02
C ARG A 140 -8.22 -18.72 5.56
N GLN A 141 -9.30 -18.42 4.86
CA GLN A 141 -9.50 -18.83 3.47
C GLN A 141 -8.67 -18.03 2.47
N ARG A 142 -8.10 -16.90 2.87
CA ARG A 142 -7.36 -16.00 1.97
C ARG A 142 -5.89 -16.43 1.86
N ALA A 143 -5.36 -16.34 0.65
CA ALA A 143 -3.93 -16.52 0.41
C ALA A 143 -3.13 -15.42 1.13
N HIS A 144 -2.19 -15.84 1.95
CA HIS A 144 -1.26 -14.95 2.64
C HIS A 144 0.00 -14.83 1.78
N ASN A 145 0.38 -13.59 1.43
CA ASN A 145 1.67 -13.36 0.79
C ASN A 145 2.77 -13.50 1.84
N VAL A 146 3.44 -14.65 1.88
CA VAL A 146 4.46 -14.96 2.90
C VAL A 146 5.60 -13.93 2.89
N GLU A 147 5.94 -13.38 1.72
CA GLU A 147 7.00 -12.38 1.57
C GLU A 147 6.62 -11.01 2.15
N ALA A 148 5.32 -10.75 2.35
CA ALA A 148 4.83 -9.50 2.92
C ALA A 148 4.94 -9.46 4.45
N PHE A 149 5.13 -10.62 5.10
CA PHE A 149 5.33 -10.71 6.53
C PHE A 149 6.83 -10.58 6.82
N PRO A 150 7.23 -9.85 7.88
CA PRO A 150 8.62 -9.88 8.30
C PRO A 150 8.95 -11.33 8.64
N THR A 151 9.89 -11.93 7.90
CA THR A 151 10.50 -13.18 8.31
C THR A 151 11.04 -12.95 9.70
N THR A 152 10.52 -13.70 10.68
CA THR A 152 11.09 -13.75 12.02
C THR A 152 12.39 -14.54 11.91
N GLU A 153 13.36 -13.95 11.22
CA GLU A 153 14.75 -14.25 11.42
C GLU A 153 15.11 -13.66 12.80
N CYS A 154 14.63 -14.33 13.85
CA CYS A 154 15.44 -14.51 15.04
C CYS A 154 16.62 -15.40 14.61
N GLN A 155 17.50 -14.85 13.79
CA GLN A 155 18.85 -15.37 13.64
C GLN A 155 19.53 -15.06 14.97
N ASN A 156 19.75 -16.14 15.71
CA ASN A 156 20.66 -16.27 16.82
C ASN A 156 21.78 -15.23 16.74
N GLN A 157 21.81 -14.33 17.71
CA GLN A 157 23.02 -13.63 18.13
C GLN A 157 23.05 -13.60 19.65
#